data_AF-A0A7S3V9H4-F1
#
_entry.id   AF-A0A7S3V9H4-F1
#
_cell.length_a   1.000
_cell.length_b   1.000
_cell.length_c   1.000
_cell.angle_alpha   90.00
_cell.angle_beta   90.00
_cell.angle_gamma   90.00
#
_symmetry.space_group_name_H-M   'P 1'
#
loop_
_entity.id
_entity.type
_entity.pdbx_description
1 polymer ?
#
loop_
_entity_poly.entity_id
_entity_poly.type
_entity_poly.pdbx_seq_one_letter_code
_entity_poly.pdbx_strand_id
1 'polypeptide(L)'
;CAVQGFFFTFGIYAMYSYNAMLCIYYTCAIALKMKERDIRRLVEPTLHLFSFALGIAYAVPPLFYNLYNPSGWETWCTATPLGCAGDDGINSKKICVRGELRAFQQIELFFSATTGLFFFIVITALIMICARVVKVSRQYLVIVKVQELMPISVADSMHRQRKKSIMERIRKNHEVT
;
A
#
# COMPACT_ATOMS: atom_id res chain seq x y z
N CYS A 1 13.69 -23.73 13.55
CA CYS A 1 12.50 -22.88 13.77
C CYS A 1 12.78 -21.39 13.81
N ALA A 2 13.62 -20.88 14.72
CA ALA A 2 13.79 -19.42 14.88
C ALA A 2 14.10 -18.67 13.57
N VAL A 3 15.10 -19.14 12.81
CA VAL A 3 15.47 -18.53 11.51
C VAL A 3 14.34 -18.61 10.49
N GLN A 4 13.70 -19.78 10.33
CA GLN A 4 12.58 -19.97 9.40
C GLN A 4 11.39 -19.08 9.76
N GLY A 5 10.98 -19.08 11.03
CA GLY A 5 9.86 -18.26 11.52
C GLY A 5 10.14 -16.78 11.37
N PHE A 6 11.37 -16.34 11.65
CA PHE A 6 11.79 -14.95 11.44
C PHE A 6 11.59 -14.51 9.99
N PHE A 7 12.14 -15.25 9.02
CA PHE A 7 12.03 -14.90 7.61
C PHE A 7 10.59 -15.02 7.08
N PHE A 8 9.83 -16.00 7.59
CA PHE A 8 8.42 -16.16 7.24
C PHE A 8 7.57 -14.97 7.72
N THR A 9 7.69 -14.60 9.01
CA THR A 9 7.02 -13.42 9.58
C THR A 9 7.46 -12.15 8.85
N PHE A 10 8.76 -11.92 8.69
CA PHE A 10 9.30 -10.78 7.96
C PHE A 10 8.69 -10.67 6.56
N GLY A 11 8.69 -11.78 5.80
CA GLY A 11 8.18 -11.83 4.44
C GLY A 11 6.68 -11.49 4.35
N ILE A 12 5.85 -12.06 5.22
CA ILE A 12 4.40 -11.79 5.24
C ILE A 12 4.13 -10.31 5.52
N TYR A 13 4.73 -9.75 6.56
CA TYR A 13 4.44 -8.37 6.95
C TYR A 13 5.04 -7.35 5.99
N ALA A 14 6.22 -7.63 5.43
CA ALA A 14 6.78 -6.84 4.34
C ALA A 14 5.83 -6.87 3.13
N MET A 15 5.32 -8.04 2.73
CA MET A 15 4.38 -8.18 1.61
C MET A 15 3.10 -7.36 1.83
N TYR A 16 2.44 -7.48 2.99
CA TYR A 16 1.24 -6.68 3.28
C TYR A 16 1.52 -5.19 3.28
N SER A 17 2.63 -4.77 3.88
CA SER A 17 3.05 -3.37 3.85
C SER A 17 3.28 -2.88 2.42
N TYR A 18 3.97 -3.66 1.57
CA TYR A 18 4.20 -3.32 0.17
C TYR A 18 2.90 -3.17 -0.61
N ASN A 19 1.91 -4.04 -0.39
CA ASN A 19 0.60 -3.91 -1.02
C ASN A 19 -0.10 -2.60 -0.63
N ALA A 20 -0.08 -2.23 0.65
CA ALA A 20 -0.61 -0.94 1.10
C ALA A 20 0.15 0.26 0.50
N MET A 21 1.49 0.16 0.46
CA MET A 21 2.37 1.18 -0.13
C MET A 21 2.15 1.33 -1.65
N LEU A 22 1.88 0.24 -2.37
CA LEU A 22 1.50 0.29 -3.79
C LEU A 22 0.18 1.03 -4.00
N CYS A 23 -0.82 0.84 -3.13
CA CYS A 23 -2.05 1.60 -3.20
C CYS A 23 -1.83 3.11 -2.99
N ILE A 24 -0.91 3.48 -2.09
CA ILE A 24 -0.49 4.88 -1.89
C ILE A 24 0.21 5.40 -3.15
N TYR A 25 1.14 4.62 -3.73
CA TYR A 25 1.81 4.96 -4.99
C TYR A 25 0.79 5.28 -6.10
N TYR A 26 -0.18 4.40 -6.32
CA TYR A 26 -1.22 4.61 -7.34
C TYR A 26 -2.14 5.79 -7.02
N THR A 27 -2.41 6.03 -5.74
CA THR A 27 -3.15 7.23 -5.31
C THR A 27 -2.38 8.50 -5.68
N CYS A 28 -1.07 8.55 -5.40
CA CYS A 28 -0.21 9.68 -5.77
C CYS A 28 -0.18 9.90 -7.29
N ALA A 29 -0.01 8.83 -8.07
CA ALA A 29 0.06 8.90 -9.52
C ALA A 29 -1.29 9.30 -10.16
N ILE A 30 -2.38 8.63 -9.79
CA ILE A 30 -3.68 8.75 -10.48
C ILE A 30 -4.56 9.83 -9.83
N ALA A 31 -4.80 9.72 -8.53
CA ALA A 31 -5.71 10.61 -7.80
C ALA A 31 -5.11 12.01 -7.68
N LEU A 32 -3.86 12.08 -7.21
CA LEU A 32 -3.17 13.35 -6.95
C LEU A 32 -2.41 13.90 -8.16
N LYS A 33 -2.30 13.14 -9.26
CA LYS A 33 -1.58 13.54 -10.48
C LYS A 33 -0.14 14.02 -10.20
N MET A 34 0.52 13.41 -9.22
CA MET A 34 1.93 13.70 -8.95
C MET A 34 2.79 13.30 -10.16
N LYS A 35 3.83 14.09 -10.44
CA LYS A 35 4.76 13.77 -11.51
C LYS A 35 5.63 12.59 -11.09
N GLU A 36 5.95 11.71 -12.02
CA GLU A 36 6.79 10.53 -11.79
C GLU A 36 8.12 10.88 -11.11
N ARG A 37 8.76 11.99 -11.52
CA ARG A 37 10.01 12.45 -10.90
C ARG A 37 9.87 12.66 -9.38
N ASP A 38 8.72 13.20 -8.95
CA ASP A 38 8.49 13.59 -7.56
C ASP A 38 8.13 12.34 -6.75
N ILE A 39 7.36 11.41 -7.35
CA ILE A 39 7.06 10.09 -6.76
C ILE A 39 8.37 9.30 -6.55
N ARG A 40 9.21 9.20 -7.58
CA ARG A 40 10.50 8.49 -7.50
C ARG A 40 11.44 9.07 -6.46
N ARG A 41 11.46 10.40 -6.31
CA ARG A 41 12.37 11.06 -5.37
C ARG A 41 11.88 11.02 -3.91
N LEU A 42 10.57 11.15 -3.69
CA LEU A 42 10.01 11.35 -2.34
C LEU A 42 9.27 10.13 -1.80
N VAL A 43 8.50 9.47 -2.67
CA VAL A 43 7.58 8.41 -2.26
C VAL A 43 8.31 7.07 -2.25
N GLU A 44 8.94 6.67 -3.36
CA GLU A 44 9.57 5.33 -3.48
C GLU A 44 10.54 4.96 -2.35
N PRO A 45 11.53 5.81 -1.96
CA PRO A 45 12.45 5.45 -0.88
C PRO A 45 11.72 5.24 0.45
N THR A 46 10.71 6.06 0.71
CA THR A 46 9.87 5.98 1.92
C THR A 46 9.05 4.69 1.93
N LEU A 47 8.48 4.28 0.79
CA LEU A 47 7.72 3.04 0.67
C LEU A 47 8.59 1.82 1.00
N HIS A 48 9.78 1.72 0.38
CA HIS A 48 10.69 0.60 0.61
C HIS A 48 11.21 0.56 2.04
N LEU A 49 11.67 1.70 2.55
CA LEU A 49 12.19 1.79 3.91
C LEU A 49 11.12 1.44 4.94
N PHE A 50 9.90 1.96 4.77
CA PHE A 50 8.80 1.68 5.67
C PHE A 50 8.43 0.19 5.66
N SER A 51 8.25 -0.43 4.49
CA SER A 51 7.87 -1.84 4.41
C SER A 51 8.94 -2.78 4.97
N PHE A 52 10.22 -2.47 4.76
CA PHE A 52 11.31 -3.26 5.29
C PHE A 52 11.47 -3.09 6.80
N ALA A 53 11.50 -1.85 7.29
CA ALA A 53 11.60 -1.54 8.72
C ALA A 53 10.43 -2.15 9.50
N LEU A 54 9.23 -2.08 8.93
CA LEU A 54 8.06 -2.66 9.55
C LEU A 54 8.15 -4.19 9.60
N GLY A 55 8.50 -4.86 8.49
CA GLY A 55 8.70 -6.31 8.48
C GLY A 55 9.70 -6.78 9.56
N ILE A 56 10.79 -6.05 9.76
CA ILE A 56 11.75 -6.31 10.86
C ILE A 56 11.09 -6.10 12.22
N ALA A 57 10.36 -4.99 12.42
CA ALA A 57 9.66 -4.69 13.66
C ALA A 57 8.64 -5.79 14.03
N TYR A 58 8.06 -6.49 13.05
CA TYR A 58 7.19 -7.65 13.28
C TYR A 58 7.97 -8.94 13.60
N ALA A 59 9.11 -9.17 12.94
CA ALA A 59 9.85 -10.43 13.08
C ALA A 59 10.78 -10.47 14.30
N VAL A 60 11.25 -9.32 14.77
CA VAL A 60 12.24 -9.24 15.86
C VAL A 60 11.65 -9.54 17.25
N PRO A 61 10.51 -8.97 17.69
CA PRO A 61 9.98 -9.25 19.02
C PRO A 61 9.70 -10.74 19.28
N PRO A 62 9.05 -11.50 18.37
CA PRO A 62 8.86 -12.94 18.56
C PRO A 62 10.18 -13.72 18.71
N LEU A 63 11.26 -13.25 18.08
CA LEU A 63 12.59 -13.85 18.22
C LEU A 63 13.12 -13.68 19.65
N PHE A 64 13.03 -12.49 20.24
CA PHE A 64 13.48 -12.21 21.61
C PHE A 64 12.68 -12.98 22.67
N TYR A 65 11.37 -13.13 22.46
CA TYR A 65 10.50 -13.89 23.37
C TYR A 65 10.49 -15.40 23.10
N ASN A 66 11.37 -15.93 22.25
CA ASN A 66 11.43 -17.35 21.89
C ASN A 66 10.09 -17.93 21.37
N LEU A 67 9.28 -17.11 20.71
CA LEU A 67 7.94 -17.47 20.26
C LEU A 67 7.94 -18.27 18.95
N TYR A 68 9.06 -18.36 18.23
CA TYR A 68 9.13 -19.17 17.01
C TYR A 68 9.19 -20.67 17.29
N ASN A 69 8.04 -21.32 17.15
CA ASN A 69 7.81 -22.72 17.48
C ASN A 69 7.15 -23.47 16.31
N PRO A 70 7.29 -24.80 16.23
CA PRO A 70 6.55 -25.58 15.24
C PRO A 70 5.06 -25.43 15.51
N SER A 71 4.29 -25.16 14.44
CA SER A 71 2.83 -25.22 14.50
C SER A 71 2.37 -26.67 14.45
N GLY A 72 1.25 -26.99 15.11
CA GLY A 72 0.64 -28.32 15.03
C GLY A 72 -0.05 -28.61 13.68
N TRP A 73 -0.35 -27.58 12.89
CA TRP A 73 -1.11 -27.68 11.65
C TRP A 73 -0.41 -27.06 10.43
N GLU A 74 0.74 -26.41 10.61
CA GLU A 74 1.50 -25.77 9.51
C GLU A 74 2.84 -26.46 9.32
N THR A 75 3.36 -26.46 8.09
CA THR A 75 4.69 -27.02 7.76
C THR A 75 5.83 -26.07 8.07
N TRP A 76 5.53 -24.87 8.56
CA TRP A 76 6.50 -23.84 8.94
C TRP A 76 6.39 -23.52 10.44
N CYS A 77 7.44 -22.89 10.97
CA CYS A 77 7.42 -22.40 12.34
C CYS A 77 6.75 -21.03 12.38
N THR A 78 5.84 -20.85 13.33
CA THR A 78 5.06 -19.62 13.52
C THR A 78 5.36 -19.01 14.89
N ALA A 79 5.00 -17.74 15.07
CA ALA A 79 5.07 -17.09 16.37
C ALA A 79 3.91 -17.59 17.23
N THR A 80 4.15 -18.56 18.10
CA THR A 80 3.15 -19.12 19.02
C THR A 80 3.83 -19.69 20.25
N PRO A 81 3.33 -19.48 21.47
CA PRO A 81 3.90 -20.11 22.65
C PRO A 81 3.57 -21.61 22.67
N LEU A 82 4.50 -22.44 23.13
CA LEU A 82 4.38 -23.91 23.09
C LEU A 82 4.13 -24.49 24.49
N GLY A 83 3.19 -25.43 24.58
CA GLY A 83 2.95 -26.21 25.80
C GLY A 83 2.43 -25.38 26.97
N CYS A 84 1.56 -24.40 26.70
CA CYS A 84 0.91 -23.64 27.75
C CYS A 84 -0.25 -24.43 28.35
N ALA A 85 -0.10 -24.97 29.56
CA ALA A 85 -1.21 -25.51 30.33
C ALA A 85 -2.00 -24.34 30.95
N GLY A 86 -3.33 -24.38 30.83
CA GLY A 86 -4.19 -23.61 31.72
C GLY A 86 -4.16 -24.32 33.06
N ASP A 87 -3.67 -23.65 34.10
CA ASP A 87 -3.76 -24.17 35.46
C ASP A 87 -5.04 -23.57 36.06
N ASP A 88 -5.98 -24.43 36.42
CA ASP A 88 -7.38 -24.11 36.76
C ASP A 88 -7.51 -23.34 38.09
N GLY A 89 -6.40 -23.09 38.78
CA GLY A 89 -6.35 -22.46 40.09
C GLY A 89 -6.04 -20.97 39.99
N ILE A 90 -7.09 -20.14 40.04
CA ILE A 90 -7.29 -18.74 40.52
C ILE A 90 -6.11 -17.74 40.55
N ASN A 91 -4.84 -18.11 40.68
CA ASN A 91 -3.67 -17.22 40.64
C ASN A 91 -2.39 -17.81 39.99
N SER A 92 -2.46 -18.98 39.33
CA SER A 92 -1.27 -19.59 38.72
C SER A 92 -0.86 -18.88 37.41
N LYS A 93 0.37 -18.36 37.42
CA LYS A 93 1.08 -17.88 36.22
C LYS A 93 1.05 -19.01 35.17
N LYS A 94 0.39 -18.83 34.01
CA LYS A 94 0.41 -19.81 32.91
C LYS A 94 1.86 -20.08 32.51
N ILE A 95 2.37 -21.26 32.85
CA ILE A 95 3.72 -21.71 32.50
C ILE A 95 3.64 -22.35 31.12
N CYS A 96 4.38 -21.78 30.16
CA CYS A 96 4.57 -22.38 28.85
C CYS A 96 5.94 -23.05 28.82
N VAL A 97 6.05 -24.20 28.14
CA VAL A 97 7.35 -24.88 27.93
C VAL A 97 8.30 -23.98 27.15
N ARG A 98 7.78 -23.20 26.20
CA ARG A 98 8.57 -22.24 25.44
C ARG A 98 7.76 -21.02 25.03
N GLY A 99 8.37 -19.86 25.24
CA GLY A 99 7.81 -18.57 24.88
C GLY A 99 6.89 -17.97 25.95
N GLU A 100 6.71 -16.65 25.90
CA GLU A 100 5.89 -15.92 26.87
C GLU A 100 4.49 -15.63 26.33
N LEU A 101 3.46 -16.17 26.98
CA LEU A 101 2.06 -15.99 26.55
C LEU A 101 1.62 -14.51 26.54
N ARG A 102 2.04 -13.72 27.53
CA ARG A 102 1.69 -12.29 27.60
C ARG A 102 2.31 -11.50 26.46
N ALA A 103 3.58 -11.77 26.14
CA ALA A 103 4.25 -11.15 25.01
C ALA A 103 3.57 -11.52 23.69
N PHE A 104 3.22 -12.79 23.51
CA PHE A 104 2.46 -13.25 22.36
C PHE A 104 1.13 -12.48 22.20
N GLN A 105 0.34 -12.33 23.26
CA GLN A 105 -0.93 -11.59 23.21
C GLN A 105 -0.75 -10.12 22.84
N GLN A 106 0.29 -9.45 23.36
CA GLN A 106 0.58 -8.06 23.01
C GLN A 106 1.02 -7.92 21.55
N ILE A 107 1.86 -8.83 21.08
CA ILE A 107 2.32 -8.92 19.69
C ILE A 107 1.13 -9.15 18.77
N GLU A 108 0.26 -10.13 19.05
CA GLU A 108 -0.96 -10.40 18.28
C GLU A 108 -1.90 -9.20 18.19
N LEU A 109 -2.12 -8.49 19.32
CA LEU A 109 -2.93 -7.28 19.31
C LEU A 109 -2.33 -6.20 18.39
N PHE A 110 -1.01 -5.99 18.48
CA PHE A 110 -0.29 -5.05 17.62
C PHE A 110 -0.35 -5.45 16.14
N PHE A 111 -0.28 -6.76 15.86
CA PHE A 111 -0.35 -7.35 14.51
C PHE A 111 -1.74 -7.16 13.91
N SER A 112 -2.78 -7.46 14.68
CA SER A 112 -4.18 -7.28 14.30
C SER A 112 -4.50 -5.80 14.03
N ALA A 113 -4.11 -4.90 14.94
CA ALA A 113 -4.34 -3.46 14.79
C ALA A 113 -3.69 -2.89 13.51
N THR A 114 -2.45 -3.30 13.22
CA THR A 114 -1.73 -2.78 12.05
C THR A 114 -2.22 -3.38 10.74
N THR A 115 -2.61 -4.65 10.76
CA THR A 115 -3.30 -5.27 9.62
C THR A 115 -4.61 -4.54 9.32
N GLY A 116 -5.40 -4.20 10.35
CA GLY A 116 -6.59 -3.37 10.21
C GLY A 116 -6.29 -1.99 9.59
N LEU A 117 -5.21 -1.34 10.01
CA LEU A 117 -4.75 -0.08 9.41
C LEU A 117 -4.41 -0.23 7.92
N PHE A 118 -3.75 -1.32 7.51
CA PHE A 118 -3.46 -1.58 6.10
C PHE A 118 -4.72 -1.77 5.26
N PHE A 119 -5.69 -2.53 5.76
CA PHE A 119 -6.99 -2.65 5.09
C PHE A 119 -7.65 -1.29 4.91
N PHE A 120 -7.65 -0.45 5.96
CA PHE A 120 -8.18 0.90 5.88
C PHE A 120 -7.46 1.76 4.82
N ILE A 121 -6.12 1.72 4.76
CA ILE A 121 -5.33 2.43 3.75
C ILE A 121 -5.68 1.96 2.34
N VAL A 122 -5.77 0.64 2.12
CA VAL A 122 -6.10 0.07 0.81
C VAL A 122 -7.50 0.49 0.37
N ILE A 123 -8.50 0.39 1.24
CA ILE A 123 -9.89 0.77 0.92
C ILE A 123 -9.99 2.26 0.60
N THR A 124 -9.40 3.12 1.43
CA THR A 124 -9.42 4.58 1.18
C THR A 124 -8.69 4.96 -0.11
N ALA A 125 -7.54 4.35 -0.41
CA ALA A 125 -6.82 4.52 -1.66
C ALA A 125 -7.65 4.11 -2.88
N LEU A 126 -8.28 2.92 -2.84
CA LEU A 126 -9.15 2.44 -3.91
C LEU A 126 -10.35 3.37 -4.14
N ILE A 127 -10.99 3.84 -3.07
CA ILE A 127 -12.09 4.80 -3.16
C ILE A 127 -11.63 6.09 -3.85
N MET A 128 -10.47 6.64 -3.46
CA MET A 128 -9.93 7.86 -4.08
C MET A 128 -9.60 7.66 -5.57
N ILE A 129 -8.98 6.53 -5.91
CA ILE A 129 -8.63 6.20 -7.30
C ILE A 129 -9.92 6.05 -8.13
N CYS A 130 -10.89 5.26 -7.68
CA CYS A 130 -12.16 5.06 -8.35
C CYS A 130 -12.93 6.38 -8.51
N ALA A 131 -13.03 7.19 -7.45
CA ALA A 131 -13.68 8.49 -7.49
C ALA A 131 -13.00 9.43 -8.52
N ARG A 132 -11.66 9.41 -8.59
CA ARG A 132 -10.91 10.18 -9.57
C ARG A 132 -11.21 9.71 -10.99
N VAL A 133 -11.13 8.41 -11.24
CA VAL A 133 -11.36 7.82 -12.57
C VAL A 133 -12.77 8.13 -13.03
N VAL A 134 -13.79 7.92 -12.20
CA VAL A 134 -15.19 8.25 -12.53
C VAL A 134 -15.35 9.74 -12.85
N LYS A 135 -14.74 10.64 -12.07
CA LYS A 135 -14.80 12.08 -12.33
C LYS A 135 -14.19 12.43 -13.70
N VAL A 136 -13.03 11.87 -14.01
CA VAL A 136 -12.34 12.10 -15.29
C VAL A 136 -13.16 11.54 -16.46
N SER A 137 -13.67 10.31 -16.34
CA SER A 137 -14.51 9.69 -17.38
C SER A 137 -15.78 10.48 -17.66
N ARG A 138 -16.44 11.03 -16.61
CA ARG A 138 -17.60 11.92 -16.78
C ARG A 138 -17.25 13.19 -17.55
N GLN A 139 -16.08 13.79 -17.28
CA GLN A 139 -15.62 14.97 -18.03
C GLN A 139 -15.39 14.65 -19.51
N TYR A 140 -14.79 13.50 -19.83
CA TYR A 140 -14.61 13.06 -21.20
C TYR A 140 -15.94 12.85 -21.93
N LEU A 141 -16.92 12.19 -21.30
CA LEU A 141 -18.23 11.98 -21.90
C LEU A 141 -18.97 13.29 -22.22
N VAL A 142 -18.86 14.30 -21.35
CA VAL A 142 -19.45 15.62 -21.60
C VAL A 142 -18.76 16.30 -22.80
N ILE A 143 -17.44 16.24 -22.89
CA ILE A 143 -16.68 16.82 -24.01
C ILE A 143 -17.08 16.15 -25.33
N VAL A 144 -17.19 14.83 -25.36
CA VAL A 144 -17.60 14.08 -26.56
C VAL A 144 -19.01 14.46 -27.00
N LYS A 145 -19.98 14.51 -26.07
CA LYS A 145 -21.36 14.93 -26.39
C LYS A 145 -21.45 16.37 -26.90
N VAL A 146 -20.68 17.29 -26.32
CA VAL A 146 -20.61 18.67 -26.80
C VAL A 146 -20.03 18.72 -28.21
N GLN A 147 -19.03 17.88 -28.50
CA GLN A 147 -18.41 17.81 -29.83
C GLN A 147 -19.36 17.26 -30.89
N GLU A 148 -20.23 16.31 -30.55
CA GLU A 148 -21.27 15.80 -31.45
C GLU A 148 -22.38 16.82 -31.74
N LEU A 149 -22.70 17.70 -30.78
CA LEU A 149 -23.70 18.75 -30.94
C LEU A 149 -23.16 20.01 -31.65
N MET A 150 -21.84 20.13 -31.82
CA MET A 150 -21.27 21.29 -32.49
C MET A 150 -21.56 21.25 -34.00
N PRO A 151 -22.13 22.31 -34.58
CA PRO A 151 -22.30 22.39 -36.02
C PRO A 151 -20.93 22.34 -36.70
N ILE A 152 -20.87 21.69 -37.87
CA ILE A 152 -19.64 21.44 -38.64
C ILE A 152 -18.82 22.73 -38.84
N SER A 153 -19.49 23.87 -39.04
CA SER A 153 -18.85 25.18 -39.19
C SER A 153 -18.04 25.62 -37.97
N VAL A 154 -18.48 25.25 -36.76
CA VAL A 154 -17.79 25.55 -35.49
C VAL A 154 -16.65 24.58 -35.25
N ALA A 155 -16.84 23.29 -35.58
CA ALA A 155 -15.76 22.30 -35.52
C ALA A 155 -14.58 22.70 -36.43
N ASP A 156 -14.88 23.14 -37.66
CA ASP A 156 -13.88 23.60 -38.63
C ASP A 156 -13.17 24.89 -38.19
N SER A 157 -13.86 25.79 -37.50
CA SER A 157 -13.24 27.04 -37.00
C SER A 157 -12.29 26.75 -35.84
N MET A 158 -12.67 25.86 -34.92
CA MET A 158 -11.82 25.39 -33.82
C MET A 158 -10.59 24.64 -34.35
N HIS A 159 -10.76 23.76 -35.34
CA HIS A 159 -9.64 23.05 -35.95
C HIS A 159 -8.65 24.03 -36.61
N ARG A 160 -9.16 25.05 -37.33
CA ARG A 160 -8.33 26.12 -37.91
C ARG A 160 -7.59 26.94 -36.85
N GLN A 161 -8.24 27.32 -35.76
CA GLN A 161 -7.59 28.04 -34.66
C GLN A 161 -6.49 27.20 -33.98
N ARG A 162 -6.77 25.92 -33.72
CA ARG A 162 -5.79 25.01 -33.10
C ARG A 162 -4.54 24.83 -33.97
N LYS A 163 -4.72 24.71 -35.29
CA LYS A 163 -3.59 24.61 -36.24
C LYS A 163 -2.74 25.89 -36.24
N LYS A 164 -3.36 27.07 -36.16
CA LYS A 164 -2.65 28.35 -36.04
C LYS A 164 -1.82 28.45 -34.76
N SER A 165 -2.38 28.09 -33.59
CA SER A 165 -1.64 28.21 -32.33
C SER A 165 -0.47 27.23 -32.21
N ILE A 166 -0.58 26.03 -32.80
CA ILE A 166 0.53 25.06 -32.88
C ILE A 166 1.65 25.61 -33.76
N MET A 167 1.31 26.18 -34.93
CA MET A 167 2.28 26.79 -35.84
C MET A 167 3.02 27.96 -35.18
N GLU A 168 2.33 28.81 -34.42
CA GLU A 168 2.96 29.90 -33.66
C GLU A 168 3.93 29.41 -32.59
N ARG A 169 3.61 28.32 -31.88
CA ARG A 169 4.53 27.72 -30.89
C ARG A 169 5.77 27.15 -31.55
N ILE A 170 5.62 26.47 -32.68
CA ILE A 170 6.76 25.94 -33.45
C ILE A 170 7.67 27.08 -33.90
N ARG A 171 7.08 28.15 -34.47
CA ARG A 171 7.84 29.32 -34.90
C ARG A 171 8.62 29.96 -33.75
N LYS A 172 7.98 30.18 -32.60
CA LYS A 172 8.66 30.75 -31.41
C LYS A 172 9.80 29.89 -30.91
N ASN A 173 9.66 28.56 -30.93
CA ASN A 173 10.76 27.67 -30.53
C ASN A 173 11.94 27.73 -31.51
N HIS A 174 11.68 28.02 -32.79
CA HIS A 174 12.71 28.09 -33.82
C HIS A 174 13.49 29.42 -33.82
N GLU A 175 12.92 30.49 -33.26
CA GLU A 175 13.57 31.80 -33.10
C GLU A 175 14.48 31.88 -31.85
N VAL A 176 14.38 30.90 -30.94
CA VAL A 176 15.15 30.86 -29.67
C VAL A 176 16.40 29.96 -29.78
N THR A 177 16.50 29.18 -30.85
CA THR A 177 17.68 28.37 -31.23
C THR A 177 18.50 29.08 -32.28
#